data_AF-A0A286GIS7-F1
#
_entry.id   AF-A0A286GIS7-F1
#
_cell.length_a   1.000
_cell.length_b   1.000
_cell.length_c   1.000
_cell.angle_alpha   90.00
_cell.angle_beta   90.00
_cell.angle_gamma   90.00
#
_symmetry.space_group_name_H-M   'P 1'
#
loop_
_entity.id
_entity.type
_entity.pdbx_description
1 polymer ?
#
loop_
_entity_poly.entity_id
_entity_poly.type
_entity_poly.pdbx_seq_one_letter_code
_entity_poly.pdbx_strand_id
1 'polypeptide(L)'
;MKNNLLSIMIFLCCALATQLLSQRVSAQTATASASMTVEQLKAIKAIKVANLDKDTYFKSGGFILDRYEERPAYVFTYSDGITRKIYLYKVFTVEDTKELGLLAIYQNTKTNEVKPFVIPGATGDRKAWDAYIDDLKYVGEKEPGLMSTLTFVLSREMANLLSGGAGKTEEGGKKKEEYNFCFAADAPVTLADGSSKAISDVKTGDVVLGYDAKTKTLTPTHVTKIDIHKNADYKLTGVWLASINELTADTRSTLGAPTLLEATANHPVLTATGRKALGEVKAGEVLYRYEAATNRVIGYKVVQTESAIRSVRAVYNLATETGAYLIGETVVLDK
;
A
#
# COMPACT_ATOMS: atom_id res chain seq x y z
N MET A 1 37.98 8.06 -55.56
CA MET A 1 37.46 8.72 -54.34
C MET A 1 35.99 9.14 -54.50
N LYS A 2 35.05 8.20 -54.68
CA LYS A 2 33.62 8.54 -54.94
C LYS A 2 32.57 7.80 -54.07
N ASN A 3 32.97 6.92 -53.15
CA ASN A 3 32.01 6.13 -52.35
C ASN A 3 31.83 6.58 -50.89
N ASN A 4 32.45 7.69 -50.46
CA ASN A 4 32.40 8.09 -49.05
C ASN A 4 31.23 9.02 -48.70
N LEU A 5 30.66 9.74 -49.68
CA LEU A 5 29.65 10.76 -49.40
C LEU A 5 28.31 10.18 -48.94
N LEU A 6 27.89 9.06 -49.55
CA LEU A 6 26.62 8.41 -49.24
C LEU A 6 26.66 7.74 -47.86
N SER A 7 27.79 7.13 -47.50
CA SER A 7 27.98 6.52 -46.18
C SER A 7 27.98 7.57 -45.06
N ILE A 8 28.61 8.73 -45.30
CA ILE A 8 28.61 9.86 -44.36
C ILE A 8 27.19 10.44 -44.19
N MET A 9 26.41 10.57 -45.28
CA MET A 9 25.03 11.05 -45.20
C MET A 9 24.11 10.09 -44.43
N ILE A 10 24.25 8.78 -44.62
CA ILE A 10 23.47 7.78 -43.88
C ILE A 10 23.83 7.81 -42.39
N PHE A 11 25.12 7.94 -42.05
CA PHE A 11 25.56 8.06 -40.66
C PHE A 11 25.03 9.34 -39.99
N LEU A 12 25.01 10.47 -40.71
CA LEU A 12 24.47 11.73 -40.21
C LEU A 12 22.96 11.65 -39.97
N CYS A 13 22.22 11.02 -40.89
CA CYS A 13 20.78 10.78 -40.73
C CYS A 13 20.47 9.86 -39.54
N CYS A 14 21.25 8.80 -39.33
CA CYS A 14 21.08 7.91 -38.17
C CYS A 14 21.42 8.60 -36.84
N ALA A 15 22.45 9.46 -36.82
CA ALA A 15 22.82 10.24 -35.63
C ALA A 15 21.76 11.29 -35.28
N LEU A 16 21.19 11.97 -36.29
CA LEU A 16 20.09 12.92 -36.09
C LEU A 16 18.79 12.22 -35.66
N ALA A 17 18.48 11.05 -36.24
CA ALA A 17 17.32 10.26 -35.84
C ALA A 17 17.43 9.76 -34.39
N THR A 18 18.61 9.30 -33.96
CA THR A 18 18.82 8.85 -32.56
C THR A 18 18.81 10.01 -31.56
N GLN A 19 19.27 11.21 -31.93
CA GLN A 19 19.11 12.40 -31.09
C GLN A 19 17.66 12.86 -30.98
N LEU A 20 16.88 12.82 -32.07
CA LEU A 20 15.44 13.15 -32.06
C LEU A 20 14.62 12.12 -31.28
N LEU A 21 14.96 10.83 -31.37
CA LEU A 21 14.34 9.76 -30.57
C LEU A 21 14.70 9.89 -29.09
N SER A 22 15.95 10.23 -28.76
CA SER A 22 16.37 10.46 -27.36
C SER A 22 15.68 11.68 -26.73
N GLN A 23 15.47 12.74 -27.51
CA GLN A 23 14.70 13.91 -27.06
C GLN A 23 13.21 13.60 -26.89
N ARG A 24 12.63 12.73 -27.74
CA ARG A 24 11.23 12.28 -27.57
C ARG A 24 11.04 11.28 -26.43
N VAL A 25 12.00 10.40 -26.17
CA VAL A 25 11.98 9.52 -24.98
C VAL A 25 12.13 10.33 -23.69
N SER A 26 12.96 11.38 -23.69
CA SER A 26 13.06 12.30 -22.55
C SER A 26 11.79 13.16 -22.39
N ALA A 27 11.11 13.53 -23.49
CA ALA A 27 9.84 14.28 -23.45
C ALA A 27 8.62 13.41 -23.08
N GLN A 28 8.62 12.10 -23.37
CA GLN A 28 7.57 11.17 -22.91
C GLN A 28 7.79 10.69 -21.47
N THR A 29 9.01 10.82 -20.94
CA THR A 29 9.31 10.60 -19.51
C THR A 29 9.04 11.86 -18.66
N ALA A 30 8.80 13.00 -19.31
CA ALA A 30 8.21 14.20 -18.70
C ALA A 30 6.69 14.21 -18.89
N THR A 31 6.01 13.10 -18.56
CA THR A 31 4.63 13.25 -18.07
C THR A 31 4.76 14.08 -16.81
N ALA A 32 4.35 15.35 -16.88
CA ALA A 32 4.27 16.25 -15.74
C ALA A 32 3.68 15.45 -14.57
N SER A 33 4.55 15.09 -13.62
CA SER A 33 4.15 14.42 -12.40
C SER A 33 3.49 15.48 -11.53
N ALA A 34 2.29 15.95 -11.96
CA ALA A 34 1.43 16.94 -11.33
C ALA A 34 1.73 17.08 -9.84
N SER A 35 2.57 18.07 -9.59
CA SER A 35 3.09 18.48 -8.32
C SER A 35 2.06 19.40 -7.68
N MET A 36 1.87 19.33 -6.37
CA MET A 36 0.99 20.27 -5.68
C MET A 36 1.44 21.70 -5.98
N THR A 37 0.55 22.53 -6.54
CA THR A 37 0.81 23.97 -6.75
C THR A 37 0.51 24.76 -5.48
N VAL A 38 1.02 25.99 -5.39
CA VAL A 38 0.74 26.86 -4.23
C VAL A 38 -0.73 27.27 -4.15
N GLU A 39 -1.44 27.36 -5.28
CA GLU A 39 -2.88 27.62 -5.33
C GLU A 39 -3.67 26.44 -4.78
N GLN A 40 -3.31 25.21 -5.18
CA GLN A 40 -3.90 23.99 -4.64
C GLN A 40 -3.64 23.88 -3.13
N LEU A 41 -2.42 24.18 -2.67
CA LEU A 41 -2.08 24.21 -1.24
C LEU A 41 -3.00 25.16 -0.46
N LYS A 42 -3.17 26.39 -0.95
CA LYS A 42 -4.06 27.38 -0.33
C LYS A 42 -5.52 26.92 -0.32
N ALA A 43 -5.98 26.30 -1.41
CA ALA A 43 -7.32 25.76 -1.51
C ALA A 43 -7.56 24.62 -0.51
N ILE A 44 -6.62 23.66 -0.42
CA ILE A 44 -6.66 22.54 0.54
C ILE A 44 -6.68 23.07 1.98
N LYS A 45 -5.82 24.04 2.29
CA LYS A 45 -5.73 24.65 3.63
C LYS A 45 -7.04 25.34 4.05
N ALA A 46 -7.81 25.87 3.09
CA ALA A 46 -9.08 26.52 3.35
C ALA A 46 -10.24 25.54 3.59
N ILE A 47 -10.04 24.24 3.36
CA ILE A 47 -11.08 23.22 3.56
C ILE A 47 -11.39 23.10 5.05
N LYS A 48 -12.68 23.26 5.38
CA LYS A 48 -13.19 23.04 6.73
C LYS A 48 -13.71 21.61 6.85
N VAL A 49 -13.22 20.89 7.84
CA VAL A 49 -13.75 19.58 8.24
C VAL A 49 -14.83 19.81 9.30
N ALA A 50 -16.03 19.31 9.07
CA ALA A 50 -17.16 19.55 9.97
C ALA A 50 -17.02 18.77 11.27
N ASN A 51 -16.59 17.51 11.18
CA ASN A 51 -16.36 16.64 12.32
C ASN A 51 -15.03 15.88 12.19
N LEU A 52 -13.98 16.38 12.86
CA LEU A 52 -12.65 15.78 12.79
C LEU A 52 -12.59 14.32 13.25
N ASP A 53 -13.49 13.88 14.13
CA ASP A 53 -13.51 12.51 14.63
C ASP A 53 -14.31 11.55 13.73
N LYS A 54 -15.19 12.05 12.87
CA LYS A 54 -16.08 11.22 12.03
C LYS A 54 -15.85 11.35 10.53
N ASP A 55 -15.40 12.51 10.06
CA ASP A 55 -15.22 12.79 8.64
C ASP A 55 -13.85 12.24 8.20
N THR A 56 -13.76 10.93 8.07
CA THR A 56 -12.52 10.23 7.68
C THR A 56 -12.29 10.26 6.18
N TYR A 57 -13.35 10.29 5.37
CA TYR A 57 -13.26 10.36 3.92
C TYR A 57 -14.31 11.32 3.34
N PHE A 58 -13.89 12.34 2.61
CA PHE A 58 -14.82 13.26 1.95
C PHE A 58 -14.19 14.00 0.77
N LYS A 59 -15.06 14.53 -0.11
CA LYS A 59 -14.65 15.34 -1.26
C LYS A 59 -14.99 16.80 -0.98
N SER A 60 -14.04 17.70 -1.21
CA SER A 60 -14.25 19.14 -1.04
C SER A 60 -13.30 19.94 -1.93
N GLY A 61 -13.83 20.97 -2.60
CA GLY A 61 -13.01 21.92 -3.38
C GLY A 61 -12.20 21.30 -4.53
N GLY A 62 -12.63 20.18 -5.10
CA GLY A 62 -11.87 19.45 -6.14
C GLY A 62 -10.85 18.45 -5.59
N PHE A 63 -10.79 18.27 -4.27
CA PHE A 63 -9.90 17.35 -3.59
C PHE A 63 -10.67 16.25 -2.86
N ILE A 64 -10.01 15.12 -2.68
CA ILE A 64 -10.43 14.02 -1.80
C ILE A 64 -9.52 14.06 -0.58
N LEU A 65 -10.11 14.12 0.61
CA LEU A 65 -9.40 14.01 1.86
C LEU A 65 -9.73 12.65 2.45
N ASP A 66 -8.69 11.86 2.65
CA ASP A 66 -8.78 10.50 3.17
C ASP A 66 -7.92 10.41 4.43
N ARG A 67 -8.50 9.97 5.55
CA ARG A 67 -7.82 9.89 6.84
C ARG A 67 -6.60 9.00 6.67
N TYR A 68 -5.44 9.53 7.03
CA TYR A 68 -4.18 8.80 6.85
C TYR A 68 -4.24 7.46 7.60
N GLU A 69 -4.31 6.38 6.82
CA GLU A 69 -4.48 5.01 7.32
C GLU A 69 -5.65 4.82 8.27
N GLU A 70 -6.73 5.61 8.13
CA GLU A 70 -7.89 5.61 9.03
C GLU A 70 -7.57 5.86 10.51
N ARG A 71 -6.35 6.33 10.81
CA ARG A 71 -5.89 6.44 12.18
C ARG A 71 -6.72 7.45 12.96
N PRO A 72 -7.00 7.19 14.25
CA PRO A 72 -7.55 8.21 15.12
C PRO A 72 -6.57 9.37 15.26
N ALA A 73 -7.04 10.48 15.83
CA ALA A 73 -6.16 11.60 16.13
C ALA A 73 -5.00 11.16 17.02
N TYR A 74 -3.81 11.71 16.76
CA TYR A 74 -2.68 11.61 17.67
C TYR A 74 -2.99 12.51 18.85
N VAL A 75 -3.13 11.94 20.04
CA VAL A 75 -3.53 12.67 21.25
C VAL A 75 -2.29 12.90 22.11
N PHE A 76 -2.04 14.17 22.43
CA PHE A 76 -0.93 14.59 23.28
C PHE A 76 -1.48 15.25 24.54
N THR A 77 -1.07 14.74 25.69
CA THR A 77 -1.39 15.32 26.99
C THR A 77 -0.10 15.75 27.65
N TYR A 78 0.22 17.04 27.55
CA TYR A 78 1.38 17.61 28.23
C TYR A 78 1.08 17.87 29.71
N SER A 79 2.14 18.12 30.48
CA SER A 79 2.03 18.50 31.90
C SER A 79 1.31 19.84 32.13
N ASP A 80 1.09 20.64 31.07
CA ASP A 80 0.29 21.86 31.10
C ASP A 80 -1.24 21.62 31.16
N GLY A 81 -1.66 20.35 31.10
CA GLY A 81 -3.07 19.95 31.17
C GLY A 81 -3.88 20.27 29.92
N ILE A 82 -3.24 20.72 28.83
CA ILE A 82 -3.91 21.02 27.56
C ILE A 82 -3.75 19.83 26.62
N THR A 83 -4.86 19.13 26.35
CA THR A 83 -4.88 18.07 25.33
C THR A 83 -4.80 18.69 23.94
N ARG A 84 -3.88 18.16 23.13
CA ARG A 84 -3.69 18.55 21.74
C ARG A 84 -3.89 17.35 20.86
N LYS A 85 -4.55 17.54 19.72
CA LYS A 85 -4.81 16.48 18.76
C LYS A 85 -4.23 16.82 17.40
N ILE A 86 -3.65 15.84 16.72
CA ILE A 86 -3.29 15.96 15.31
C ILE A 86 -4.04 14.92 14.50
N TYR A 87 -4.70 15.40 13.46
CA TYR A 87 -5.43 14.60 12.49
C TYR A 87 -4.67 14.66 11.17
N LEU A 88 -4.32 13.51 10.59
CA LEU A 88 -3.64 13.45 9.30
C LEU A 88 -4.63 13.02 8.21
N TYR A 89 -4.56 13.64 7.04
CA TYR A 89 -5.27 13.21 5.84
C TYR A 89 -4.28 13.10 4.68
N LYS A 90 -4.43 12.08 3.85
CA LYS A 90 -3.93 12.08 2.48
C LYS A 90 -4.84 12.96 1.63
N VAL A 91 -4.23 13.71 0.73
CA VAL A 91 -4.95 14.59 -0.18
C VAL A 91 -4.77 14.10 -1.60
N PHE A 92 -5.89 13.83 -2.27
CA PHE A 92 -5.92 13.46 -3.67
C PHE A 92 -6.70 14.49 -4.50
N THR A 93 -6.43 14.56 -5.79
CA THR A 93 -7.29 15.22 -6.77
C THR A 93 -8.54 14.36 -7.03
N VAL A 94 -9.69 15.00 -7.30
CA VAL A 94 -10.92 14.27 -7.64
C VAL A 94 -10.88 13.68 -9.05
N GLU A 95 -10.19 14.34 -9.98
CA GLU A 95 -10.21 14.01 -11.42
C GLU A 95 -9.48 12.71 -11.74
N ASP A 96 -8.27 12.53 -11.19
CA ASP A 96 -7.37 11.42 -11.48
C ASP A 96 -6.93 10.65 -10.23
N THR A 97 -7.53 10.93 -9.05
CA THR A 97 -7.21 10.28 -7.77
C THR A 97 -5.73 10.33 -7.41
N LYS A 98 -5.05 11.38 -7.87
CA LYS A 98 -3.62 11.52 -7.72
C LYS A 98 -3.26 12.09 -6.35
N GLU A 99 -2.34 11.43 -5.65
CA GLU A 99 -1.84 11.89 -4.36
C GLU A 99 -1.00 13.17 -4.51
N LEU A 100 -1.40 14.22 -3.79
CA LEU A 100 -0.73 15.52 -3.78
C LEU A 100 0.17 15.70 -2.55
N GLY A 101 -0.16 15.07 -1.43
CA GLY A 101 0.54 15.22 -0.16
C GLY A 101 -0.36 14.95 1.05
N LEU A 102 -0.04 15.57 2.18
CA LEU A 102 -0.76 15.42 3.44
C LEU A 102 -1.41 16.73 3.90
N LEU A 103 -2.54 16.63 4.58
CA LEU A 103 -3.11 17.70 5.40
C LEU A 103 -3.06 17.26 6.87
N ALA A 104 -2.26 17.96 7.67
CA ALA A 104 -2.27 17.84 9.12
C ALA A 104 -3.19 18.92 9.72
N ILE A 105 -4.15 18.51 10.55
CA ILE A 105 -5.00 19.43 11.29
C ILE A 105 -4.68 19.30 12.76
N TYR A 106 -4.10 20.36 13.33
CA TYR A 106 -3.91 20.48 14.77
C TYR A 106 -5.17 21.03 15.42
N GLN A 107 -5.53 20.48 16.57
CA GLN A 107 -6.60 20.98 17.42
C GLN A 107 -6.11 21.16 18.86
N ASN A 108 -6.32 22.36 19.39
CA ASN A 108 -6.13 22.65 20.81
C ASN A 108 -7.49 22.46 21.52
N THR A 109 -7.61 21.45 22.39
CA THR A 109 -8.91 21.13 23.03
C THR A 109 -9.37 22.17 24.06
N LYS A 110 -8.46 23.04 24.54
CA LYS A 110 -8.82 24.10 25.48
C LYS A 110 -9.53 25.26 24.76
N THR A 111 -9.06 25.63 23.57
CA THR A 111 -9.65 26.72 22.77
C THR A 111 -10.62 26.21 21.70
N ASN A 112 -10.62 24.90 21.43
CA ASN A 112 -11.22 24.25 20.26
C ASN A 112 -10.76 24.84 18.92
N GLU A 113 -9.66 25.59 18.92
CA GLU A 113 -9.11 26.18 17.71
C GLU A 113 -8.39 25.12 16.87
N VAL A 114 -8.60 25.19 15.56
CA VAL A 114 -8.04 24.27 14.58
C VAL A 114 -7.09 24.99 13.63
N LYS A 115 -5.93 24.40 13.40
CA LYS A 115 -4.89 24.94 12.50
C LYS A 115 -4.54 23.90 11.43
N PRO A 116 -4.91 24.12 10.17
CA PRO A 116 -4.56 23.23 9.06
C PRO A 116 -3.15 23.53 8.52
N PHE A 117 -2.38 22.48 8.26
CA PHE A 117 -1.04 22.49 7.68
C PHE A 117 -1.00 21.53 6.50
N VAL A 118 -0.73 22.05 5.32
CA VAL A 118 -0.61 21.24 4.11
C VAL A 118 0.86 20.96 3.87
N ILE A 119 1.21 19.68 3.82
CA ILE A 119 2.55 19.17 3.58
C ILE A 119 2.56 18.68 2.13
N PRO A 120 3.26 19.37 1.22
CA PRO A 120 3.36 18.91 -0.18
C PRO A 120 4.00 17.53 -0.27
N GLY A 121 3.62 16.74 -1.27
CA GLY A 121 4.33 15.51 -1.61
C GLY A 121 5.74 15.77 -2.13
N ALA A 122 6.54 14.71 -2.27
CA ALA A 122 7.95 14.80 -2.66
C ALA A 122 8.18 15.56 -3.99
N THR A 123 7.21 15.49 -4.92
CA THR A 123 7.30 16.19 -6.21
C THR A 123 6.67 17.59 -6.18
N GLY A 124 6.13 18.06 -5.05
CA GLY A 124 5.45 19.36 -4.91
C GLY A 124 6.29 20.55 -5.40
N ASP A 125 5.62 21.59 -5.92
CA ASP A 125 6.31 22.78 -6.41
C ASP A 125 7.06 23.49 -5.26
N ARG A 126 8.20 24.11 -5.57
CA ARG A 126 9.01 24.85 -4.61
C ARG A 126 8.20 25.92 -3.88
N LYS A 127 7.31 26.62 -4.58
CA LYS A 127 6.44 27.64 -3.95
C LYS A 127 5.44 27.04 -2.95
N ALA A 128 5.00 25.80 -3.17
CA ALA A 128 4.16 25.10 -2.20
C ALA A 128 4.99 24.71 -0.96
N TRP A 129 6.22 24.26 -1.15
CA TRP A 129 7.15 24.01 -0.04
C TRP A 129 7.52 25.29 0.74
N ASP A 130 7.74 26.41 0.04
CA ASP A 130 7.99 27.71 0.67
C ASP A 130 6.78 28.14 1.54
N ALA A 131 5.56 27.97 1.03
CA ALA A 131 4.33 28.26 1.78
C ALA A 131 4.16 27.36 3.02
N TYR A 132 4.53 26.07 2.92
CA TYR A 132 4.55 25.16 4.06
C TYR A 132 5.56 25.61 5.13
N ILE A 133 6.77 26.00 4.73
CA ILE A 133 7.80 26.51 5.65
C ILE A 133 7.33 27.80 6.33
N ASP A 134 6.72 28.71 5.58
CA ASP A 134 6.14 29.94 6.12
C ASP A 134 5.05 29.63 7.16
N ASP A 135 4.22 28.62 6.93
CA ASP A 135 3.22 28.18 7.91
C ASP A 135 3.85 27.67 9.20
N LEU A 136 4.90 26.85 9.10
CA LEU A 136 5.64 26.37 10.28
C LEU A 136 6.25 27.53 11.07
N LYS A 137 6.77 28.55 10.38
CA LYS A 137 7.38 29.71 11.03
C LYS A 137 6.34 30.62 11.66
N TYR A 138 5.33 31.06 10.90
CA TYR A 138 4.44 32.12 11.34
C TYR A 138 3.20 31.64 12.11
N VAL A 139 2.80 30.39 11.94
CA VAL A 139 1.70 29.75 12.70
C VAL A 139 2.26 28.76 13.72
N GLY A 140 3.22 27.93 13.31
CA GLY A 140 3.87 26.93 14.16
C GLY A 140 4.52 27.51 15.42
N GLU A 141 5.36 28.54 15.27
CA GLU A 141 6.07 29.14 16.41
C GLU A 141 5.16 29.87 17.39
N LYS A 142 3.97 30.30 16.94
CA LYS A 142 3.03 31.10 17.76
C LYS A 142 2.06 30.24 18.57
N GLU A 143 1.80 29.01 18.14
CA GLU A 143 0.86 28.11 18.82
C GLU A 143 1.61 27.16 19.77
N PRO A 144 1.42 27.27 21.10
CA PRO A 144 2.16 26.46 22.06
C PRO A 144 1.92 24.96 21.89
N GLY A 145 3.01 24.23 21.63
CA GLY A 145 3.00 22.76 21.48
C GLY A 145 2.63 22.27 20.07
N LEU A 146 2.31 23.16 19.14
CA LEU A 146 2.02 22.77 17.76
C LEU A 146 3.24 22.14 17.07
N MET A 147 4.39 22.83 17.09
CA MET A 147 5.60 22.31 16.44
C MET A 147 6.07 20.99 17.05
N SER A 148 6.07 20.86 18.37
CA SER A 148 6.49 19.62 19.04
C SER A 148 5.57 18.46 18.69
N THR A 149 4.25 18.67 18.69
CA THR A 149 3.29 17.63 18.31
C THR A 149 3.41 17.27 16.83
N LEU A 150 3.47 18.26 15.93
CA LEU A 150 3.57 18.02 14.49
C LEU A 150 4.87 17.30 14.14
N THR A 151 6.00 17.76 14.65
CA THR A 151 7.30 17.11 14.45
C THR A 151 7.28 15.68 14.98
N PHE A 152 6.72 15.43 16.16
CA PHE A 152 6.61 14.06 16.68
C PHE A 152 5.80 13.16 15.74
N VAL A 153 4.62 13.62 15.30
CA VAL A 153 3.77 12.85 14.38
C VAL A 153 4.53 12.51 13.10
N LEU A 154 5.16 13.50 12.47
CA LEU A 154 5.91 13.30 11.22
C LEU A 154 7.15 12.41 11.42
N SER A 155 7.89 12.59 12.50
CA SER A 155 9.02 11.72 12.86
C SER A 155 8.59 10.29 13.10
N ARG A 156 7.43 10.08 13.74
CA ARG A 156 6.88 8.74 13.97
C ARG A 156 6.48 8.09 12.65
N GLU A 157 5.82 8.81 11.76
CA GLU A 157 5.44 8.25 10.45
C GLU A 157 6.66 8.00 9.56
N MET A 158 7.68 8.86 9.61
CA MET A 158 8.95 8.62 8.94
C MET A 158 9.64 7.37 9.50
N ALA A 159 9.66 7.19 10.83
CA ALA A 159 10.23 6.00 11.46
C ALA A 159 9.46 4.73 11.09
N ASN A 160 8.12 4.80 11.04
CA ASN A 160 7.28 3.71 10.58
C ASN A 160 7.58 3.35 9.12
N LEU A 161 7.70 4.33 8.24
CA LEU A 161 8.05 4.14 6.83
C LEU A 161 9.43 3.48 6.68
N LEU A 162 10.44 3.97 7.40
CA LEU A 162 11.80 3.43 7.37
C LEU A 162 11.90 2.02 7.97
N SER A 163 11.01 1.69 8.91
CA SER A 163 10.92 0.35 9.52
C SER A 163 10.05 -0.62 8.70
N GLY A 164 9.69 -0.28 7.46
CA GLY A 164 8.86 -1.11 6.59
C GLY A 164 7.41 -1.25 7.05
N GLY A 165 6.89 -0.28 7.80
CA GLY A 165 5.51 -0.25 8.30
C GLY A 165 5.24 -1.05 9.58
N ALA A 166 6.26 -1.65 10.20
CA ALA A 166 6.11 -2.56 11.34
C ALA A 166 6.02 -1.90 12.74
N GLY A 167 6.10 -0.57 12.83
CA GLY A 167 6.08 0.17 14.09
C GLY A 167 4.68 0.43 14.66
N LYS A 168 3.97 -0.61 15.12
CA LYS A 168 2.76 -0.38 15.94
C LYS A 168 3.19 0.10 17.33
N THR A 169 2.85 1.33 17.69
CA THR A 169 2.92 1.79 19.09
C THR A 169 1.52 1.97 19.66
N GLU A 170 1.31 1.31 20.80
CA GLU A 170 0.12 1.37 21.62
C GLU A 170 0.00 2.74 22.28
N GLU A 171 -0.82 3.63 21.73
CA GLU A 171 -1.40 4.72 22.52
C GLU A 171 -2.76 5.16 21.95
N GLY A 172 -3.81 4.74 22.64
CA GLY A 172 -5.04 5.53 22.79
C GLY A 172 -5.98 5.68 21.60
N GLY A 173 -6.68 4.61 21.22
CA GLY A 173 -7.93 4.74 20.45
C GLY A 173 -8.46 3.40 19.94
N LYS A 174 -9.60 2.95 20.46
CA LYS A 174 -10.26 1.70 20.06
C LYS A 174 -10.48 1.66 18.53
N LYS A 175 -9.73 0.76 17.89
CA LYS A 175 -9.94 0.05 16.62
C LYS A 175 -10.97 0.66 15.64
N LYS A 176 -10.44 1.34 14.63
CA LYS A 176 -10.79 1.09 13.23
C LYS A 176 -9.48 1.00 12.44
N GLU A 177 -8.85 -0.16 12.51
CA GLU A 177 -7.99 -0.60 11.41
C GLU A 177 -9.01 -0.94 10.30
N GLU A 178 -9.21 -0.12 9.26
CA GLU A 178 -9.91 -0.60 8.06
C GLU A 178 -8.98 -1.52 7.30
N TYR A 179 -9.02 -2.77 7.75
CA TYR A 179 -8.43 -3.95 7.14
C TYR A 179 -8.90 -4.09 5.69
N ASN A 180 -7.98 -3.88 4.75
CA ASN A 180 -8.12 -4.33 3.37
C ASN A 180 -7.15 -5.49 3.07
N PHE A 181 -6.75 -6.28 4.07
CA PHE A 181 -5.94 -7.50 3.90
C PHE A 181 -6.81 -8.71 4.16
N CYS A 182 -7.52 -9.19 3.15
CA CYS A 182 -8.69 -10.02 3.38
C CYS A 182 -8.92 -10.99 2.23
N PHE A 183 -9.49 -12.15 2.55
CA PHE A 183 -9.83 -13.23 1.64
C PHE A 183 -11.34 -13.50 1.65
N ALA A 184 -11.83 -14.13 0.58
CA ALA A 184 -13.21 -14.61 0.53
C ALA A 184 -13.45 -15.74 1.54
N ALA A 185 -14.72 -15.98 1.92
CA ALA A 185 -15.10 -16.99 2.91
C ALA A 185 -14.68 -18.42 2.54
N ASP A 186 -14.64 -18.71 1.25
CA ASP A 186 -14.28 -19.98 0.62
C ASP A 186 -12.77 -20.13 0.38
N ALA A 187 -11.95 -19.14 0.73
CA ALA A 187 -10.52 -19.21 0.53
C ALA A 187 -9.90 -20.40 1.28
N PRO A 188 -9.18 -21.31 0.59
CA PRO A 188 -8.69 -22.55 1.18
C PRO A 188 -7.40 -22.32 1.98
N VAL A 189 -7.48 -22.41 3.30
CA VAL A 189 -6.32 -22.37 4.21
C VAL A 189 -5.67 -23.74 4.26
N THR A 190 -4.35 -23.81 4.12
CA THR A 190 -3.59 -25.07 4.25
C THR A 190 -3.32 -25.35 5.74
N LEU A 191 -3.79 -26.49 6.23
CA LEU A 191 -3.55 -26.95 7.60
C LEU A 191 -2.15 -27.59 7.74
N ALA A 192 -1.68 -27.78 8.97
CA ALA A 192 -0.36 -28.35 9.22
C ALA A 192 -0.18 -29.80 8.74
N ASP A 193 -1.27 -30.55 8.56
CA ASP A 193 -1.28 -31.90 7.99
C ASP A 193 -1.32 -31.92 6.45
N GLY A 194 -1.31 -30.74 5.81
CA GLY A 194 -1.41 -30.59 4.36
C GLY A 194 -2.83 -30.63 3.80
N SER A 195 -3.85 -30.91 4.63
CA SER A 195 -5.24 -30.77 4.22
C SER A 195 -5.64 -29.30 4.08
N SER A 196 -6.82 -29.03 3.52
CA SER A 196 -7.33 -27.67 3.39
C SER A 196 -8.68 -27.48 4.09
N LYS A 197 -8.85 -26.30 4.68
CA LYS A 197 -10.08 -25.85 5.33
C LYS A 197 -10.45 -24.47 4.82
N ALA A 198 -11.73 -24.19 4.57
CA ALA A 198 -12.16 -22.84 4.23
C ALA A 198 -11.83 -21.86 5.37
N ILE A 199 -11.36 -20.65 5.03
CA ILE A 199 -10.97 -19.64 6.03
C ILE A 199 -12.11 -19.28 6.99
N SER A 200 -13.36 -19.38 6.53
CA SER A 200 -14.55 -19.14 7.36
C SER A 200 -14.80 -20.22 8.42
N ASP A 201 -14.21 -21.41 8.27
CA ASP A 201 -14.31 -22.54 9.21
C ASP A 201 -13.10 -22.66 10.14
N VAL A 202 -12.03 -21.89 9.89
CA VAL A 202 -10.85 -21.81 10.75
C VAL A 202 -11.21 -21.15 12.08
N LYS A 203 -10.61 -21.62 13.17
CA LYS A 203 -10.81 -21.10 14.52
C LYS A 203 -9.50 -20.66 15.16
N THR A 204 -9.57 -19.70 16.08
CA THR A 204 -8.42 -19.37 16.93
C THR A 204 -7.94 -20.63 17.66
N GLY A 205 -6.63 -20.86 17.62
CA GLY A 205 -5.98 -22.07 18.15
C GLY A 205 -5.77 -23.17 17.10
N ASP A 206 -6.46 -23.13 15.95
CA ASP A 206 -6.19 -24.08 14.85
C ASP A 206 -4.72 -23.98 14.42
N VAL A 207 -4.14 -25.13 14.07
CA VAL A 207 -2.76 -25.22 13.58
C VAL A 207 -2.79 -25.23 12.06
N VAL A 208 -2.23 -24.17 11.47
CA VAL A 208 -2.13 -24.00 10.01
C VAL A 208 -0.68 -24.11 9.57
N LEU A 209 -0.46 -24.28 8.27
CA LEU A 209 0.88 -24.24 7.72
C LEU A 209 1.32 -22.78 7.57
N GLY A 210 2.36 -22.41 8.30
CA GLY A 210 3.01 -21.11 8.25
C GLY A 210 4.28 -21.15 7.41
N TYR A 211 4.81 -19.97 7.10
CA TYR A 211 6.07 -19.80 6.40
C TYR A 211 7.02 -18.90 7.20
N ASP A 212 8.20 -19.41 7.52
CA ASP A 212 9.25 -18.60 8.15
C ASP A 212 10.19 -18.05 7.07
N ALA A 213 10.13 -16.73 6.87
CA ALA A 213 10.96 -16.05 5.87
C ALA A 213 12.46 -16.06 6.20
N LYS A 214 12.86 -16.27 7.46
CA LYS A 214 14.28 -16.34 7.86
C LYS A 214 14.88 -17.69 7.47
N THR A 215 14.17 -18.78 7.79
CA THR A 215 14.63 -20.14 7.48
C THR A 215 14.22 -20.60 6.08
N LYS A 216 13.26 -19.89 5.45
CA LYS A 216 12.62 -20.25 4.17
C LYS A 216 11.95 -21.62 4.21
N THR A 217 11.40 -21.99 5.36
CA THR A 217 10.78 -23.29 5.60
C THR A 217 9.32 -23.16 6.02
N LEU A 218 8.55 -24.22 5.77
CA LEU A 218 7.19 -24.33 6.26
C LEU A 218 7.22 -24.84 7.69
N THR A 219 6.47 -24.19 8.56
CA THR A 219 6.39 -24.53 9.98
C THR A 219 4.94 -24.49 10.43
N PRO A 220 4.47 -25.47 11.23
CA PRO A 220 3.16 -25.36 11.86
C PRO A 220 3.08 -24.08 12.71
N THR A 221 1.98 -23.33 12.61
CA THR A 221 1.74 -22.11 13.38
C THR A 221 0.31 -22.06 13.90
N HIS A 222 0.10 -21.49 15.08
CA HIS A 222 -1.24 -21.31 15.63
C HIS A 222 -1.91 -20.03 15.11
N VAL A 223 -3.20 -20.12 14.83
CA VAL A 223 -4.04 -18.95 14.57
C VAL A 223 -4.30 -18.22 15.88
N THR A 224 -3.80 -17.00 16.01
CA THR A 224 -3.93 -16.18 17.23
C THR A 224 -5.18 -15.31 17.20
N LYS A 225 -5.66 -14.93 16.01
CA LYS A 225 -6.81 -14.05 15.82
C LYS A 225 -7.45 -14.29 14.46
N ILE A 226 -8.76 -14.07 14.39
CA ILE A 226 -9.53 -14.05 13.15
C ILE A 226 -10.23 -12.70 13.05
N ASP A 227 -10.00 -12.00 11.94
CA ASP A 227 -10.68 -10.76 11.60
C ASP A 227 -11.74 -11.06 10.53
N ILE A 228 -12.97 -10.60 10.79
CA ILE A 228 -14.11 -10.85 9.90
C ILE A 228 -14.81 -9.53 9.64
N HIS A 229 -14.92 -9.18 8.37
CA HIS A 229 -15.63 -7.99 7.93
C HIS A 229 -16.84 -8.39 7.11
N LYS A 230 -18.01 -8.07 7.65
CA LYS A 230 -19.32 -8.22 7.00
C LYS A 230 -19.85 -6.79 6.88
N ASN A 231 -20.55 -6.46 5.79
CA ASN A 231 -21.28 -5.19 5.54
C ASN A 231 -20.77 -4.33 4.36
N ALA A 232 -19.88 -4.83 3.51
CA ALA A 232 -19.52 -4.13 2.27
C ALA A 232 -19.39 -5.12 1.09
N ASP A 233 -19.60 -4.61 -0.14
CA ASP A 233 -19.25 -5.34 -1.36
C ASP A 233 -17.73 -5.20 -1.58
N TYR A 234 -16.97 -6.18 -1.12
CA TYR A 234 -15.52 -6.23 -1.25
C TYR A 234 -15.13 -6.76 -2.62
N LYS A 235 -14.38 -5.97 -3.39
CA LYS A 235 -13.80 -6.40 -4.68
C LYS A 235 -12.52 -7.20 -4.44
N LEU A 236 -12.43 -8.37 -5.07
CA LEU A 236 -11.25 -9.22 -5.01
C LEU A 236 -10.42 -9.09 -6.29
N THR A 237 -9.11 -8.93 -6.11
CA THR A 237 -8.10 -9.01 -7.15
C THR A 237 -7.70 -10.47 -7.32
N GLY A 238 -7.51 -10.91 -8.56
CA GLY A 238 -7.08 -12.25 -8.92
C GLY A 238 -5.71 -12.26 -9.59
N VAL A 239 -4.88 -13.22 -9.20
CA VAL A 239 -3.55 -13.47 -9.78
C VAL A 239 -3.45 -14.95 -10.14
N TRP A 240 -3.18 -15.25 -11.41
CA TRP A 240 -3.02 -16.62 -11.88
C TRP A 240 -1.55 -17.01 -11.89
N LEU A 241 -1.28 -18.18 -11.32
CA LEU A 241 0.04 -18.70 -11.02
C LEU A 241 0.28 -19.98 -11.82
N ALA A 242 1.40 -20.04 -12.56
CA ALA A 242 1.87 -21.22 -13.28
C ALA A 242 3.26 -21.65 -12.78
N SER A 243 3.53 -22.96 -12.79
CA SER A 243 4.81 -23.50 -12.30
C SER A 243 5.97 -23.04 -13.19
N ILE A 244 7.13 -22.71 -12.59
CA ILE A 244 8.35 -22.34 -13.33
C ILE A 244 9.16 -23.56 -13.80
N ASN A 245 8.85 -24.76 -13.28
CA ASN A 245 9.65 -25.97 -13.48
C ASN A 245 9.20 -26.83 -14.68
N GLU A 246 8.27 -26.35 -15.52
CA GLU A 246 7.74 -27.11 -16.66
C GLU A 246 8.65 -27.10 -17.91
N LEU A 247 9.95 -26.79 -17.77
CA LEU A 247 10.95 -27.00 -18.83
C LEU A 247 11.53 -28.43 -18.78
N THR A 248 10.67 -29.44 -18.82
CA THR A 248 11.10 -30.80 -19.15
C THR A 248 10.83 -31.05 -20.63
N ALA A 249 11.80 -31.63 -21.35
CA ALA A 249 11.72 -31.97 -22.78
C ALA A 249 10.74 -33.13 -23.07
N ASP A 250 9.64 -33.22 -22.32
CA ASP A 250 8.57 -34.18 -22.52
C ASP A 250 7.34 -33.42 -23.05
N THR A 251 7.00 -33.66 -24.31
CA THR A 251 5.82 -33.10 -24.98
C THR A 251 4.49 -33.66 -24.44
N ARG A 252 4.53 -34.47 -23.37
CA ARG A 252 3.36 -35.03 -22.68
C ARG A 252 3.11 -34.42 -21.29
N SER A 253 3.97 -33.53 -20.81
CA SER A 253 3.65 -32.75 -19.59
C SER A 253 2.53 -31.79 -19.93
N THR A 254 1.30 -32.17 -19.59
CA THR A 254 0.17 -31.24 -19.58
C THR A 254 0.59 -30.00 -18.79
N LEU A 255 0.71 -28.85 -19.48
CA LEU A 255 0.86 -27.54 -18.83
C LEU A 255 -0.19 -27.48 -17.72
N GLY A 256 0.24 -27.41 -16.46
CA GLY A 256 -0.69 -27.35 -15.35
C GLY A 256 -1.60 -26.14 -15.53
N ALA A 257 -2.92 -26.32 -15.37
CA ALA A 257 -3.84 -25.20 -15.45
C ALA A 257 -3.41 -24.12 -14.43
N PRO A 258 -3.29 -22.85 -14.83
CA PRO A 258 -2.91 -21.79 -13.91
C PRO A 258 -3.85 -21.75 -12.72
N THR A 259 -3.29 -21.67 -11.51
CA THR A 259 -4.09 -21.61 -10.29
C THR A 259 -4.33 -20.17 -9.89
N LEU A 260 -5.56 -19.87 -9.48
CA LEU A 260 -5.96 -18.55 -9.01
C LEU A 260 -5.62 -18.36 -7.53
N LEU A 261 -4.91 -17.28 -7.21
CA LEU A 261 -4.89 -16.66 -5.90
C LEU A 261 -5.77 -15.41 -5.95
N GLU A 262 -6.73 -15.31 -5.02
CA GLU A 262 -7.62 -14.16 -4.92
C GLU A 262 -7.60 -13.57 -3.51
N ALA A 263 -7.57 -12.25 -3.42
CA ALA A 263 -7.66 -11.52 -2.16
C ALA A 263 -8.08 -10.07 -2.44
N THR A 264 -8.31 -9.27 -1.41
CA THR A 264 -8.40 -7.81 -1.57
C THR A 264 -7.09 -7.23 -2.13
N ALA A 265 -7.17 -6.15 -2.92
CA ALA A 265 -6.02 -5.57 -3.62
C ALA A 265 -4.82 -5.24 -2.71
N ASN A 266 -5.08 -4.81 -1.47
CA ASN A 266 -4.01 -4.44 -0.54
C ASN A 266 -3.39 -5.64 0.18
N HIS A 267 -3.92 -6.87 0.02
CA HIS A 267 -3.45 -8.04 0.76
C HIS A 267 -1.96 -8.33 0.49
N PRO A 268 -1.11 -8.41 1.52
CA PRO A 268 0.32 -8.60 1.32
C PRO A 268 0.65 -10.05 0.97
N VAL A 269 1.39 -10.23 -0.11
CA VAL A 269 1.92 -11.52 -0.57
C VAL A 269 3.44 -11.49 -0.59
N LEU A 270 4.04 -12.68 -0.48
CA LEU A 270 5.48 -12.84 -0.59
C LEU A 270 5.88 -13.05 -2.05
N THR A 271 6.65 -12.10 -2.59
CA THR A 271 7.25 -12.20 -3.93
C THR A 271 8.77 -12.38 -3.84
N ALA A 272 9.42 -12.71 -4.95
CA ALA A 272 10.88 -12.79 -5.02
C ALA A 272 11.61 -11.48 -4.63
N THR A 273 10.95 -10.33 -4.78
CA THR A 273 11.46 -9.01 -4.36
C THR A 273 11.01 -8.62 -2.95
N GLY A 274 10.41 -9.54 -2.19
CA GLY A 274 9.87 -9.31 -0.86
C GLY A 274 8.36 -9.10 -0.84
N ARG A 275 7.89 -8.46 0.23
CA ARG A 275 6.47 -8.17 0.45
C ARG A 275 5.93 -7.22 -0.63
N LYS A 276 4.75 -7.52 -1.16
CA LYS A 276 4.02 -6.67 -2.12
C LYS A 276 2.51 -6.83 -1.93
N ALA A 277 1.72 -5.78 -2.19
CA ALA A 277 0.26 -5.89 -2.22
C ALA A 277 -0.20 -6.69 -3.45
N LEU A 278 -1.23 -7.54 -3.31
CA LEU A 278 -1.71 -8.40 -4.40
C LEU A 278 -2.09 -7.60 -5.67
N GLY A 279 -2.70 -6.42 -5.51
CA GLY A 279 -3.07 -5.51 -6.59
C GLY A 279 -1.89 -4.84 -7.31
N GLU A 280 -0.70 -4.88 -6.72
CA GLU A 280 0.53 -4.35 -7.31
C GLU A 280 1.38 -5.44 -7.98
N VAL A 281 1.03 -6.71 -7.79
CA VAL A 281 1.71 -7.84 -8.44
C VAL A 281 1.51 -7.73 -9.95
N LYS A 282 2.60 -7.96 -10.70
CA LYS A 282 2.60 -7.88 -12.16
C LYS A 282 2.85 -9.24 -12.78
N ALA A 283 2.34 -9.43 -14.00
CA ALA A 283 2.68 -10.58 -14.83
C ALA A 283 4.21 -10.69 -14.98
N GLY A 284 4.72 -11.90 -14.81
CA GLY A 284 6.15 -12.20 -14.83
C GLY A 284 6.81 -12.30 -13.45
N GLU A 285 6.19 -11.78 -12.40
CA GLU A 285 6.71 -11.90 -11.03
C GLU A 285 6.54 -13.32 -10.49
N VAL A 286 7.29 -13.64 -9.43
CA VAL A 286 7.29 -14.96 -8.80
C VAL A 286 6.69 -14.87 -7.40
N LEU A 287 5.64 -15.66 -7.17
CA LEU A 287 5.09 -15.95 -5.85
C LEU A 287 5.51 -17.35 -5.41
N TYR A 288 5.37 -17.63 -4.12
CA TYR A 288 5.82 -18.88 -3.53
C TYR A 288 4.64 -19.78 -3.18
N ARG A 289 4.64 -21.02 -3.68
CA ARG A 289 3.62 -22.03 -3.38
C ARG A 289 4.22 -23.27 -2.76
N TYR A 290 3.47 -23.87 -1.87
CA TYR A 290 3.72 -25.19 -1.32
C TYR A 290 3.33 -26.26 -2.33
N GLU A 291 4.21 -27.24 -2.48
CA GLU A 291 3.95 -28.45 -3.25
C GLU A 291 3.97 -29.65 -2.30
N ALA A 292 2.80 -30.25 -2.09
CA ALA A 292 2.63 -31.35 -1.14
C ALA A 292 3.47 -32.59 -1.50
N ALA A 293 3.70 -32.83 -2.80
CA ALA A 293 4.49 -33.97 -3.27
C ALA A 293 5.96 -33.91 -2.83
N THR A 294 6.54 -32.71 -2.74
CA THR A 294 7.94 -32.50 -2.37
C THR A 294 8.12 -31.96 -0.97
N ASN A 295 7.03 -31.53 -0.32
CA ASN A 295 7.02 -30.78 0.94
C ASN A 295 7.91 -29.53 0.89
N ARG A 296 7.91 -28.83 -0.25
CA ARG A 296 8.76 -27.66 -0.49
C ARG A 296 7.95 -26.47 -0.95
N VAL A 297 8.53 -25.30 -0.73
CA VAL A 297 8.05 -24.05 -1.30
C VAL A 297 8.79 -23.80 -2.60
N ILE A 298 8.06 -23.74 -3.70
CA ILE A 298 8.57 -23.51 -5.05
C ILE A 298 8.00 -22.22 -5.63
N GLY A 299 8.75 -21.62 -6.56
CA GLY A 299 8.32 -20.41 -7.24
C GLY A 299 7.28 -20.71 -8.31
N TYR A 300 6.20 -19.93 -8.35
CA TYR A 300 5.23 -19.90 -9.43
C TYR A 300 5.26 -18.52 -10.07
N LYS A 301 5.27 -18.49 -11.40
CA LYS A 301 5.24 -17.25 -12.17
C LYS A 301 3.80 -16.78 -12.33
N VAL A 302 3.60 -15.48 -12.15
CA VAL A 302 2.34 -14.81 -12.44
C VAL A 302 2.17 -14.73 -13.95
N VAL A 303 1.11 -15.34 -14.47
CA VAL A 303 0.82 -15.35 -15.91
C VAL A 303 -0.28 -14.36 -16.28
N GLN A 304 -1.18 -14.05 -15.34
CA GLN A 304 -2.28 -13.12 -15.54
C GLN A 304 -2.67 -12.47 -14.22
N THR A 305 -3.13 -11.23 -14.30
CA THR A 305 -3.61 -10.43 -13.16
C THR A 305 -4.91 -9.74 -13.55
N GLU A 306 -5.87 -9.67 -12.64
CA GLU A 306 -7.13 -8.98 -12.84
C GLU A 306 -7.52 -8.22 -11.57
N SER A 307 -7.80 -6.92 -11.70
CA SER A 307 -8.04 -6.04 -10.55
C SER A 307 -9.35 -6.33 -9.81
N ALA A 308 -10.35 -6.91 -10.50
CA ALA A 308 -11.66 -7.22 -9.95
C ALA A 308 -12.26 -8.46 -10.61
N ILE A 309 -12.07 -9.64 -10.01
CA ILE A 309 -12.59 -10.92 -10.54
C ILE A 309 -14.00 -11.27 -10.03
N ARG A 310 -14.31 -10.88 -8.78
CA ARG A 310 -15.61 -11.03 -8.14
C ARG A 310 -15.75 -10.09 -6.95
N SER A 311 -16.99 -9.93 -6.49
CA SER A 311 -17.30 -9.20 -5.25
C SER A 311 -17.92 -10.12 -4.22
N VAL A 312 -17.57 -9.94 -2.95
CA VAL A 312 -18.07 -10.75 -1.83
C VAL A 312 -18.57 -9.85 -0.70
N ARG A 313 -19.55 -10.33 0.07
CA ARG A 313 -20.17 -9.57 1.17
C ARG A 313 -19.46 -9.72 2.53
N ALA A 314 -18.60 -10.73 2.62
CA ALA A 314 -17.86 -11.08 3.80
C ALA A 314 -16.44 -11.43 3.43
N VAL A 315 -15.49 -10.89 4.17
CA VAL A 315 -14.08 -11.21 4.04
C VAL A 315 -13.44 -11.54 5.38
N TYR A 316 -12.36 -12.31 5.31
CA TYR A 316 -11.70 -12.94 6.44
C TYR A 316 -10.19 -12.71 6.37
N ASN A 317 -9.56 -12.58 7.53
CA ASN A 317 -8.11 -12.63 7.66
C ASN A 317 -7.72 -13.40 8.92
N LEU A 318 -6.62 -14.14 8.84
CA LEU A 318 -6.02 -14.82 9.99
C LEU A 318 -4.80 -14.04 10.44
N ALA A 319 -4.58 -13.93 11.75
CA ALA A 319 -3.28 -13.62 12.31
C ALA A 319 -2.67 -14.89 12.88
N THR A 320 -1.38 -15.09 12.64
CA THR A 320 -0.63 -16.29 13.05
C THR A 320 0.58 -15.91 13.88
N GLU A 321 1.18 -16.86 14.59
CA GLU A 321 2.40 -16.59 15.38
C GLU A 321 3.60 -16.28 14.48
N THR A 322 3.64 -16.86 13.28
CA THR A 322 4.73 -16.67 12.29
C THR A 322 4.57 -15.42 11.44
N GLY A 323 3.38 -14.80 11.41
CA GLY A 323 3.09 -13.65 10.53
C GLY A 323 2.76 -14.02 9.07
N ALA A 324 2.75 -15.30 8.74
CA ALA A 324 2.54 -15.80 7.38
C ALA A 324 1.91 -17.19 7.40
N TYR A 325 1.01 -17.44 6.46
CA TYR A 325 0.26 -18.69 6.30
C TYR A 325 -0.02 -18.95 4.83
N LEU A 326 -0.69 -20.06 4.52
CA LEU A 326 -0.95 -20.49 3.15
C LEU A 326 -2.44 -20.43 2.79
N ILE A 327 -2.74 -19.78 1.67
CA ILE A 327 -4.05 -19.75 1.01
C ILE A 327 -3.90 -20.33 -0.40
N GLY A 328 -4.68 -21.37 -0.72
CA GLY A 328 -4.53 -22.08 -1.99
C GLY A 328 -3.10 -22.56 -2.20
N GLU A 329 -2.48 -23.04 -1.11
CA GLU A 329 -1.07 -23.44 -1.04
C GLU A 329 -0.09 -22.30 -1.34
N THR A 330 -0.54 -21.06 -1.49
CA THR A 330 0.32 -19.90 -1.78
C THR A 330 0.65 -19.16 -0.49
N VAL A 331 1.91 -18.78 -0.32
CA VAL A 331 2.38 -18.05 0.86
C VAL A 331 1.84 -16.63 0.85
N VAL A 332 1.09 -16.29 1.89
CA VAL A 332 0.50 -14.97 2.13
C VAL A 332 0.91 -14.46 3.52
N LEU A 333 0.87 -13.14 3.71
CA LEU A 333 1.28 -12.50 4.97
C LEU A 333 0.02 -12.02 5.72
N ASP A 334 -0.02 -12.15 7.04
CA ASP A 334 -1.22 -11.77 7.79
C ASP A 334 -1.43 -10.26 7.92
N LYS A 335 -0.33 -9.49 7.88
CA LYS A 335 -0.28 -8.03 7.95
C LYS A 335 0.94 -7.47 7.31
#